data_AF-A0A1M5NFW6-F1
#
_entry.id   AF-A0A1M5NFW6-F1
#
_cell.length_a   1.000
_cell.length_b   1.000
_cell.length_c   1.000
_cell.angle_alpha   90.00
_cell.angle_beta   90.00
_cell.angle_gamma   90.00
#
_symmetry.space_group_name_H-M   'P 1'
#
loop_
_entity.id
_entity.type
_entity.pdbx_description
1 polymer ?
#
loop_
_entity_poly.entity_id
_entity_poly.type
_entity_poly.pdbx_seq_one_letter_code
_entity_poly.pdbx_strand_id
1 'polypeptide(L)'
;MPTFRDAATVRAQEPPSTPTSITRTAAALCAAAFGAALAEPHLPGGRDYADDFAPDWSPTVGAALAVPALVLARTAGRRAPRSLVLTTGSAGCALLLWSAGGLVFDLLRAVALLAGVLIIPSEVDWPGMLTRGLALAATSTTAVALRGYQRSAAEGCRGCGRPAHRTRPWFGLLALVAALPHTLTKVYWSLGGTAGATGEREADFANGWGAVVSGVLAMVLALALTQARPRVLPRWTLLTAGWAAAAVLVAPNLPAVTGLLRDVLGEAPPRVRHAIAPEVFPVVSFLVWGVALGLATQDFQRRTRTRTRCPRRE
;
A
#
# COMPACT_ATOMS: atom_id res chain seq x y z
N MET A 1 -23.70 14.76 -55.47
CA MET A 1 -22.57 15.62 -55.07
C MET A 1 -22.86 16.21 -53.69
N PRO A 2 -22.37 15.59 -52.59
CA PRO A 2 -22.44 16.18 -51.25
C PRO A 2 -21.21 17.06 -51.00
N THR A 3 -21.44 18.29 -50.57
CA THR A 3 -20.44 19.31 -50.25
C THR A 3 -19.71 19.01 -48.95
N PHE A 4 -18.51 18.45 -49.06
CA PHE A 4 -17.52 18.32 -47.99
C PHE A 4 -16.93 19.70 -47.65
N ARG A 5 -17.59 20.51 -46.81
CA ARG A 5 -16.97 21.76 -46.32
C ARG A 5 -17.60 22.31 -45.05
N ASP A 6 -17.57 21.50 -43.99
CA ASP A 6 -17.51 22.04 -42.63
C ASP A 6 -16.35 21.37 -41.92
N ALA A 7 -15.15 21.86 -42.24
CA ALA A 7 -13.96 21.66 -41.43
C ALA A 7 -14.20 22.41 -40.11
N ALA A 8 -14.98 21.79 -39.22
CA ALA A 8 -15.09 22.18 -37.83
C ALA A 8 -13.66 22.28 -37.31
N THR A 9 -13.25 23.51 -37.03
CA THR A 9 -12.02 23.83 -36.30
C THR A 9 -12.12 23.08 -34.99
N VAL A 10 -11.51 21.89 -34.95
CA VAL A 10 -11.22 21.16 -33.73
C VAL A 10 -10.31 22.09 -32.94
N ARG A 11 -10.90 23.00 -32.15
CA ARG A 11 -10.18 23.80 -31.16
C ARG A 11 -9.31 22.79 -30.43
N ALA A 12 -8.01 22.94 -30.56
CA ALA A 12 -7.06 22.18 -29.78
C ALA A 12 -7.43 22.42 -28.32
N GLN A 13 -8.19 21.49 -27.73
CA GLN A 13 -8.51 21.55 -26.31
C GLN A 13 -7.17 21.58 -25.61
N GLU A 14 -6.88 22.71 -24.96
CA GLU A 14 -5.69 22.83 -24.13
C GLU A 14 -5.64 21.62 -23.21
N PRO A 15 -4.49 20.93 -23.15
CA PRO A 15 -4.38 19.74 -22.35
C PRO A 15 -4.79 20.08 -20.91
N PRO A 16 -5.65 19.28 -20.28
CA PRO A 16 -6.12 19.56 -18.92
C PRO A 16 -4.88 19.73 -18.03
N SER A 17 -4.68 20.95 -17.54
CA SER A 17 -3.58 21.25 -16.64
C SER A 17 -3.76 20.40 -15.39
N THR A 18 -2.79 19.53 -15.10
CA THR A 18 -2.77 18.79 -13.84
C THR A 18 -2.93 19.82 -12.72
N PRO A 19 -3.80 19.60 -11.72
CA PRO A 19 -4.09 20.62 -10.72
C PRO A 19 -2.78 20.95 -10.00
N THR A 20 -2.24 22.14 -10.27
CA THR A 20 -0.96 22.61 -9.72
C THR A 20 -0.98 22.66 -8.19
N SER A 21 -2.17 22.63 -7.60
CA SER A 21 -2.44 22.49 -6.17
C SER A 21 -1.97 21.14 -5.62
N ILE A 22 -2.33 20.00 -6.24
CA ILE A 22 -2.02 18.66 -5.69
C ILE A 22 -0.52 18.45 -5.56
N THR A 23 0.27 18.82 -6.58
CA THR A 23 1.74 18.68 -6.52
C THR A 23 2.36 19.56 -5.43
N ARG A 24 1.82 20.77 -5.18
CA ARG A 24 2.29 21.63 -4.08
C ARG A 24 1.94 21.04 -2.72
N THR A 25 0.71 20.57 -2.55
CA THR A 25 0.27 19.90 -1.33
C THR A 25 1.12 18.65 -1.05
N ALA A 26 1.39 17.83 -2.07
CA ALA A 26 2.26 16.66 -1.93
C ALA A 26 3.67 17.04 -1.49
N ALA A 27 4.29 18.03 -2.13
CA ALA A 27 5.63 18.50 -1.76
C ALA A 27 5.67 19.07 -0.33
N ALA A 28 4.65 19.85 0.06
CA ALA A 28 4.53 20.38 1.42
C ALA A 28 4.38 19.27 2.47
N LEU A 29 3.57 18.25 2.19
CA LEU A 29 3.41 17.10 3.09
C LEU A 29 4.69 16.26 3.18
N CYS A 30 5.43 16.07 2.08
CA CYS A 30 6.75 15.42 2.12
C CYS A 30 7.74 16.23 2.97
N ALA A 31 7.78 17.56 2.81
CA ALA A 31 8.64 18.42 3.63
C ALA A 31 8.23 18.40 5.11
N ALA A 32 6.94 18.37 5.42
CA ALA A 32 6.43 18.22 6.78
C ALA A 32 6.81 16.86 7.39
N ALA A 33 6.65 15.76 6.63
CA ALA A 33 7.06 14.43 7.06
C ALA A 33 8.58 14.35 7.31
N PHE A 34 9.38 14.99 6.45
CA PHE A 34 10.83 15.10 6.63
C PHE A 34 11.18 15.87 7.92
N GLY A 35 10.57 17.03 8.15
CA GLY A 35 10.79 17.82 9.35
C GLY A 35 10.35 17.11 10.63
N ALA A 36 9.19 16.43 10.59
CA ALA A 36 8.70 15.62 11.71
C ALA A 36 9.67 14.48 12.05
N ALA A 37 10.16 13.75 11.04
CA ALA A 37 11.12 12.67 11.23
C ALA A 37 12.46 13.14 11.81
N LEU A 38 12.93 14.35 11.49
CA LEU A 38 14.13 14.93 12.10
C LEU A 38 13.89 15.40 13.54
N ALA A 39 12.68 15.90 13.84
CA ALA A 39 12.33 16.40 15.16
C ALA A 39 12.05 15.27 16.17
N GLU A 40 11.52 14.13 15.71
CA GLU A 40 11.10 12.98 16.52
C GLU A 40 12.20 12.47 17.47
N PRO A 41 13.46 12.23 17.00
CA PRO A 41 14.68 12.84 17.50
C PRO A 41 14.82 13.23 18.96
N HIS A 42 14.08 14.28 19.26
CA HIS A 42 14.31 15.22 20.34
C HIS A 42 13.02 15.44 21.13
N LEU A 43 11.94 14.77 20.77
CA LEU A 43 10.65 14.83 21.45
C LEU A 43 10.55 13.71 22.50
N PRO A 44 9.90 13.97 23.65
CA PRO A 44 9.66 12.94 24.65
C PRO A 44 8.61 11.93 24.17
N GLY A 45 8.84 10.64 24.44
CA GLY A 45 7.89 9.55 24.21
C GLY A 45 8.42 8.40 23.34
N GLY A 46 8.00 7.17 23.68
CA GLY A 46 7.54 6.12 22.76
C GLY A 46 8.48 5.45 21.74
N ARG A 47 9.80 5.71 21.68
CA ARG A 47 10.65 5.11 20.63
C ARG A 47 10.79 3.59 20.70
N ASP A 48 10.82 3.05 21.91
CA ASP A 48 11.26 1.67 22.15
C ASP A 48 10.45 0.59 21.40
N TYR A 49 9.19 0.86 21.04
CA TYR A 49 8.38 -0.10 20.26
C TYR A 49 8.31 0.24 18.76
N ALA A 50 8.53 1.50 18.39
CA ALA A 50 8.40 1.97 17.03
C ALA A 50 9.62 1.62 16.19
N ASP A 51 10.77 1.37 16.82
CA ASP A 51 12.02 1.00 16.17
C ASP A 51 11.87 -0.23 15.27
N ASP A 52 10.93 -1.13 15.58
CA ASP A 52 10.68 -2.35 14.79
C ASP A 52 9.76 -2.12 13.57
N PHE A 53 9.14 -0.94 13.43
CA PHE A 53 8.13 -0.72 12.38
C PHE A 53 8.72 -0.39 11.02
N ALA A 54 9.70 0.48 11.00
CA ALA A 54 10.38 0.91 9.80
C ALA A 54 11.77 1.44 10.19
N PRO A 55 12.75 1.39 9.28
CA PRO A 55 14.01 2.08 9.51
C PRO A 55 13.77 3.58 9.74
N ASP A 56 14.46 4.15 10.73
CA ASP A 56 14.39 5.56 11.13
C ASP A 56 14.73 6.54 9.99
N TRP A 57 15.60 6.14 9.08
CA TRP A 57 15.94 6.90 7.87
C TRP A 57 14.87 6.83 6.76
N SER A 58 13.92 5.89 6.83
CA SER A 58 12.94 5.68 5.76
C SER A 58 12.07 6.90 5.44
N PRO A 59 11.50 7.65 6.41
CA PRO A 59 10.70 8.84 6.09
C PRO A 59 11.53 9.97 5.49
N THR A 60 12.76 10.17 5.96
CA THR A 60 13.64 11.24 5.47
C THR A 60 14.12 10.97 4.04
N VAL A 61 14.61 9.75 3.77
CA VAL A 61 15.00 9.34 2.41
C VAL A 61 13.78 9.30 1.48
N GLY A 62 12.64 8.81 1.96
CA GLY A 62 11.39 8.77 1.20
C GLY A 62 10.95 10.16 0.74
N ALA A 63 10.95 11.14 1.65
CA ALA A 63 10.65 12.54 1.33
C ALA A 63 11.71 13.17 0.40
N ALA A 64 13.00 12.90 0.65
CA ALA A 64 14.10 13.41 -0.17
C ALA A 64 14.08 12.88 -1.62
N LEU A 65 13.51 11.69 -1.86
CA LEU A 65 13.27 11.17 -3.21
C LEU A 65 11.99 11.72 -3.84
N ALA A 66 10.91 11.83 -3.05
CA ALA A 66 9.60 12.27 -3.53
C ALA A 66 9.59 13.74 -3.96
N VAL A 67 10.23 14.64 -3.20
CA VAL A 67 10.22 16.08 -3.49
C VAL A 67 10.87 16.41 -4.84
N PRO A 68 12.10 15.97 -5.15
CA PRO A 68 12.71 16.19 -6.47
C PRO A 68 11.88 15.58 -7.60
N ALA A 69 11.29 14.39 -7.41
CA ALA A 69 10.41 13.78 -8.40
C ALA A 69 9.19 14.67 -8.71
N LEU A 70 8.56 15.23 -7.66
CA LEU A 70 7.42 16.16 -7.80
C LEU A 70 7.82 17.49 -8.45
N VAL A 71 9.01 18.01 -8.11
CA VAL A 71 9.57 19.22 -8.73
C VAL A 71 9.83 18.97 -10.21
N LEU A 72 10.54 17.89 -10.57
CA LEU A 72 10.82 17.51 -11.96
C LEU A 72 9.53 17.26 -12.76
N ALA A 73 8.55 16.58 -12.17
CA ALA A 73 7.24 16.37 -12.77
C ALA A 73 6.52 17.69 -13.11
N ARG A 74 6.77 18.74 -12.32
CA ARG A 74 6.16 20.06 -12.48
C ARG A 74 6.93 20.97 -13.44
N THR A 75 8.25 21.08 -13.28
CA THR A 75 9.07 22.11 -13.93
C THR A 75 9.62 21.66 -15.27
N ALA A 76 10.10 20.42 -15.36
CA ALA A 76 10.72 19.92 -16.57
C ALA A 76 9.69 19.51 -17.63
N GLY A 77 8.43 19.32 -17.24
CA GLY A 77 7.35 18.91 -18.14
C GLY A 77 7.73 17.64 -18.91
N ARG A 78 7.88 17.78 -20.23
CA ARG A 78 8.31 16.68 -21.13
C ARG A 78 9.83 16.49 -21.25
N ARG A 79 10.64 17.42 -20.71
CA ARG A 79 12.11 17.37 -20.82
C ARG A 79 12.75 16.38 -19.83
N ALA A 80 12.15 16.16 -18.67
CA ALA A 80 12.66 15.17 -17.73
C ALA A 80 12.39 13.75 -18.24
N PRO A 81 13.38 12.83 -18.12
CA PRO A 81 13.16 11.43 -18.48
C PRO A 81 12.05 10.86 -17.60
N ARG A 82 10.97 10.43 -18.24
CA ARG A 82 9.78 9.89 -17.57
C ARG A 82 10.10 8.74 -16.62
N SER A 83 11.04 7.88 -17.00
CA SER A 83 11.49 6.76 -16.18
C SER A 83 12.04 7.27 -14.84
N LEU A 84 12.94 8.25 -14.87
CA LEU A 84 13.54 8.85 -13.68
C LEU A 84 12.48 9.40 -12.72
N VAL A 85 11.55 10.24 -13.21
CA VAL A 85 10.50 10.84 -12.37
C VAL A 85 9.62 9.77 -11.72
N LEU A 86 9.26 8.74 -12.48
CA LEU A 86 8.39 7.68 -11.98
C LEU A 86 9.12 6.72 -11.05
N THR A 87 10.39 6.37 -11.30
CA THR A 87 11.15 5.47 -10.44
C THR A 87 11.49 6.14 -9.12
N THR A 88 12.03 7.36 -9.14
CA THR A 88 12.37 8.11 -7.90
C THR A 88 11.13 8.43 -7.10
N GLY A 89 10.06 8.91 -7.75
CA GLY A 89 8.80 9.18 -7.08
C GLY A 89 8.14 7.92 -6.50
N SER A 90 8.19 6.79 -7.21
CA SER A 90 7.62 5.53 -6.70
C SER A 90 8.45 4.95 -5.56
N ALA A 91 9.78 5.06 -5.62
CA ALA A 91 10.66 4.68 -4.52
C ALA A 91 10.39 5.54 -3.27
N GLY A 92 10.25 6.86 -3.44
CA GLY A 92 9.85 7.77 -2.36
C GLY A 92 8.49 7.40 -1.75
N CYS A 93 7.48 7.12 -2.59
CA CYS A 93 6.18 6.64 -2.12
C CYS A 93 6.28 5.32 -1.34
N ALA A 94 7.10 4.38 -1.80
CA ALA A 94 7.27 3.09 -1.15
C ALA A 94 7.91 3.23 0.24
N LEU A 95 8.97 4.05 0.36
CA LEU A 95 9.61 4.34 1.64
C LEU A 95 8.66 5.08 2.60
N LEU A 96 7.95 6.11 2.14
CA LEU A 96 6.96 6.81 2.97
C LEU A 96 5.80 5.91 3.41
N LEU A 97 5.37 4.98 2.53
CA LEU A 97 4.36 3.99 2.88
C LEU A 97 4.88 2.98 3.92
N TRP A 98 6.16 2.60 3.84
CA TRP A 98 6.83 1.77 4.84
C TRP A 98 6.84 2.47 6.19
N SER A 99 7.27 3.73 6.25
CA SER A 99 7.24 4.52 7.48
C SER A 99 5.83 4.56 8.08
N ALA A 100 4.78 4.63 7.26
CA ALA A 100 3.39 4.65 7.72
C ALA A 100 2.87 3.31 8.28
N GLY A 101 3.60 2.19 8.18
CA GLY A 101 3.13 0.85 8.54
C GLY A 101 2.68 0.70 10.00
N GLY A 102 3.34 1.39 10.93
CA GLY A 102 3.02 1.39 12.36
C GLY A 102 1.74 2.14 12.76
N LEU A 103 1.18 2.97 11.85
CA LEU A 103 0.09 3.89 12.19
C LEU A 103 -1.16 3.19 12.72
N VAL A 104 -1.48 1.99 12.21
CA VAL A 104 -2.64 1.22 12.67
C VAL A 104 -2.47 0.83 14.14
N PHE A 105 -1.27 0.43 14.56
CA PHE A 105 -0.99 0.07 15.95
C PHE A 105 -1.06 1.30 16.86
N ASP A 106 -0.56 2.46 16.41
CA ASP A 106 -0.69 3.70 17.16
C ASP A 106 -2.15 4.07 17.39
N LEU A 107 -2.97 3.98 16.34
CA LEU A 107 -4.41 4.28 16.43
C LEU A 107 -5.14 3.30 17.36
N LEU A 108 -4.82 2.00 17.29
CA LEU A 108 -5.39 1.01 18.19
C LEU A 108 -5.02 1.29 19.64
N ARG A 109 -3.76 1.65 19.92
CA ARG A 109 -3.29 2.02 21.26
C ARG A 109 -3.93 3.31 21.74
N ALA A 110 -4.05 4.33 20.88
CA ALA A 110 -4.71 5.58 21.21
C ALA A 110 -6.19 5.36 21.55
N VAL A 111 -6.90 4.54 20.77
CA VAL A 111 -8.29 4.17 21.06
C VAL A 111 -8.39 3.37 22.36
N ALA A 112 -7.49 2.42 22.59
CA ALA A 112 -7.47 1.62 23.82
C ALA A 112 -7.24 2.49 25.07
N LEU A 113 -6.28 3.42 24.98
CA LEU A 113 -6.00 4.41 26.02
C LEU A 113 -7.24 5.27 26.31
N LEU A 114 -7.90 5.78 25.27
CA LEU A 114 -9.13 6.59 25.40
C LEU A 114 -10.31 5.78 25.94
N ALA A 115 -10.39 4.49 25.62
CA ALA A 115 -11.45 3.59 26.07
C ALA A 115 -11.19 3.01 27.47
N GLY A 116 -10.02 3.27 28.08
CA GLY A 116 -9.61 2.67 29.35
C GLY A 116 -9.35 1.16 29.26
N VAL A 117 -9.13 0.62 28.06
CA VAL A 117 -8.79 -0.78 27.84
C VAL A 117 -7.27 -0.92 27.93
N LEU A 118 -6.78 -1.60 28.96
CA LEU A 118 -5.37 -1.93 29.11
C LEU A 118 -4.95 -2.97 28.06
N ILE A 119 -4.48 -2.50 26.91
CA ILE A 119 -3.71 -3.32 25.95
C ILE A 119 -2.24 -3.09 26.30
N ILE A 120 -1.50 -4.14 26.64
CA ILE A 120 -0.07 -4.07 26.95
C ILE A 120 0.72 -4.01 25.61
N PRO A 121 1.61 -3.02 25.39
CA PRO A 121 1.90 -1.84 26.21
C PRO A 121 0.94 -0.67 25.94
N SER A 122 0.61 0.11 26.97
CA SER A 122 -0.39 1.19 26.94
C SER A 122 0.12 2.52 26.41
N GLU A 123 1.40 2.62 26.06
CA GLU A 123 2.01 3.87 25.60
C GLU A 123 1.79 4.08 24.10
N VAL A 124 1.33 5.29 23.76
CA VAL A 124 1.18 5.78 22.40
C VAL A 124 2.38 6.65 22.08
N ASP A 125 3.12 6.30 21.03
CA ASP A 125 4.16 7.15 20.45
C ASP A 125 3.51 8.29 19.67
N TRP A 126 3.12 9.36 20.36
CA TRP A 126 2.47 10.52 19.73
C TRP A 126 3.36 11.19 18.66
N PRO A 127 4.66 11.43 18.90
CA PRO A 127 5.55 11.97 17.88
C PRO A 127 5.62 11.08 16.62
N GLY A 128 5.88 9.78 16.80
CA GLY A 128 5.95 8.86 15.66
C GLY A 128 4.59 8.68 14.99
N MET A 129 3.47 8.65 15.73
CA MET A 129 2.13 8.64 15.12
C MET A 129 1.92 9.83 14.18
N LEU A 130 2.39 11.03 14.57
CA LEU A 130 2.35 12.21 13.70
C LEU A 130 3.23 12.02 12.46
N THR A 131 4.48 11.58 12.62
CA THR A 131 5.40 11.30 11.50
C THR A 131 4.79 10.29 10.53
N ARG A 132 4.25 9.18 11.04
CA ARG A 132 3.62 8.10 10.27
C ARG A 132 2.34 8.57 9.57
N GLY A 133 1.54 9.40 10.24
CA GLY A 133 0.35 10.05 9.65
C GLY A 133 0.71 11.00 8.50
N LEU A 134 1.74 11.84 8.68
CA LEU A 134 2.26 12.72 7.63
C LEU A 134 2.85 11.93 6.46
N ALA A 135 3.58 10.84 6.74
CA ALA A 135 4.11 9.95 5.72
C ALA A 135 2.99 9.30 4.88
N LEU A 136 1.89 8.87 5.52
CA LEU A 136 0.70 8.33 4.83
C LEU A 136 0.02 9.39 3.94
N ALA A 137 -0.12 10.61 4.44
CA ALA A 137 -0.69 11.72 3.67
C ALA A 137 0.22 12.10 2.49
N ALA A 138 1.54 12.16 2.72
CA ALA A 138 2.55 12.44 1.72
C ALA A 138 2.60 11.37 0.61
N THR A 139 2.65 10.08 0.96
CA THR A 139 2.64 8.99 -0.04
C THR A 139 1.35 9.00 -0.85
N SER A 140 0.19 9.22 -0.21
CA SER A 140 -1.10 9.27 -0.90
C SER A 140 -1.19 10.40 -1.92
N THR A 141 -0.82 11.62 -1.52
CA THR A 141 -0.85 12.80 -2.40
C THR A 141 0.23 12.73 -3.49
N THR A 142 1.43 12.23 -3.17
CA THR A 142 2.50 11.98 -4.14
C THR A 142 2.09 10.93 -5.17
N ALA A 143 1.47 9.83 -4.75
CA ALA A 143 0.97 8.82 -5.67
C ALA A 143 -0.11 9.37 -6.61
N VAL A 144 -0.97 10.27 -6.13
CA VAL A 144 -1.96 10.97 -6.99
C VAL A 144 -1.26 11.90 -7.98
N ALA A 145 -0.28 12.69 -7.53
CA ALA A 145 0.49 13.59 -8.39
C ALA A 145 1.28 12.82 -9.47
N LEU A 146 1.98 11.74 -9.11
CA LEU A 146 2.71 10.88 -10.04
C LEU A 146 1.79 10.20 -11.04
N ARG A 147 0.58 9.79 -10.63
CA ARG A 147 -0.43 9.27 -11.56
C ARG A 147 -0.95 10.35 -12.51
N GLY A 148 -1.05 11.60 -12.07
CA GLY A 148 -1.36 12.75 -12.92
C GLY A 148 -0.27 12.97 -13.97
N TYR A 149 0.99 13.05 -13.52
CA TYR A 149 2.16 13.15 -14.38
C TYR A 149 2.26 11.99 -15.37
N GLN A 150 2.07 10.75 -14.92
CA GLN A 150 2.10 9.58 -15.80
C GLN A 150 1.08 9.68 -16.93
N ARG A 151 -0.10 10.26 -16.68
CA ARG A 151 -1.16 10.44 -17.69
C ARG A 151 -0.84 11.56 -18.67
N SER A 152 -0.25 12.67 -18.21
CA SER A 152 0.11 13.79 -19.08
C SER A 152 1.38 13.51 -19.90
N ALA A 153 2.29 12.71 -19.36
CA ALA A 153 3.55 12.32 -20.01
C ALA A 153 3.42 11.08 -20.90
N ALA A 154 2.42 10.21 -20.71
CA ALA A 154 2.19 9.08 -21.59
C ALA A 154 1.47 9.53 -22.88
N GLU A 155 1.98 9.12 -24.04
CA GLU A 155 1.32 9.26 -25.36
C GLU A 155 0.04 8.40 -25.51
N GLY A 156 -0.55 7.96 -24.40
CA GLY A 156 -1.76 7.15 -24.38
C GLY A 156 -3.00 7.92 -24.85
N CYS A 157 -4.12 7.21 -25.00
CA CYS A 157 -5.42 7.78 -25.42
C CYS A 157 -5.72 9.11 -24.72
N ARG A 158 -5.97 10.20 -25.48
CA ARG A 158 -6.20 11.56 -24.93
C ARG A 158 -7.31 11.62 -23.86
N GLY A 159 -8.29 10.72 -23.91
CA GLY A 159 -9.37 10.65 -22.93
C GLY A 159 -9.04 9.94 -21.61
N CYS A 160 -8.07 9.00 -21.59
CA CYS A 160 -7.77 8.21 -20.39
C CYS A 160 -6.28 8.15 -20.00
N GLY A 161 -5.37 8.63 -20.86
CA GLY A 161 -3.93 8.72 -20.67
C GLY A 161 -3.22 7.37 -20.47
N ARG A 162 -3.84 6.24 -20.86
CA ARG A 162 -3.33 4.89 -20.55
C ARG A 162 -2.92 4.11 -21.81
N PRO A 163 -1.84 3.33 -21.75
CA PRO A 163 -1.57 2.29 -22.74
C PRO A 163 -2.65 1.21 -22.69
N ALA A 164 -2.85 0.49 -23.80
CA ALA A 164 -3.80 -0.62 -23.86
C ALA A 164 -3.51 -1.61 -22.71
N HIS A 165 -4.46 -1.72 -21.79
CA HIS A 165 -4.29 -2.55 -20.60
C HIS A 165 -4.45 -4.03 -20.97
N ARG A 166 -3.36 -4.79 -20.96
CA ARG A 166 -3.44 -6.26 -20.99
C ARG A 166 -3.93 -6.73 -19.63
N THR A 167 -5.10 -7.37 -19.60
CA THR A 167 -5.68 -7.97 -18.40
C THR A 167 -4.79 -9.11 -17.92
N ARG A 168 -4.51 -9.14 -16.62
CA ARG A 168 -3.65 -10.17 -16.02
C ARG A 168 -4.43 -10.87 -14.90
N PRO A 169 -5.28 -11.86 -15.23
CA PRO A 169 -6.09 -12.56 -14.23
C PRO A 169 -5.24 -13.30 -13.19
N TRP A 170 -3.97 -13.60 -13.52
CA TRP A 170 -3.06 -14.31 -12.64
C TRP A 170 -2.77 -13.59 -11.31
N PHE A 171 -2.96 -12.27 -11.20
CA PHE A 171 -2.76 -11.58 -9.91
C PHE A 171 -3.74 -12.05 -8.83
N GLY A 172 -5.00 -12.31 -9.20
CA GLY A 172 -5.96 -12.86 -8.24
C GLY A 172 -5.67 -14.32 -7.90
N LEU A 173 -5.14 -15.10 -8.84
CA LEU A 173 -4.64 -16.46 -8.58
C LEU A 173 -3.42 -16.43 -7.65
N LEU A 174 -2.49 -15.49 -7.86
CA LEU A 174 -1.34 -15.31 -6.97
C LEU A 174 -1.81 -14.95 -5.56
N ALA A 175 -2.79 -14.04 -5.41
CA ALA A 175 -3.34 -13.69 -4.11
C ALA A 175 -4.03 -14.88 -3.42
N LEU A 176 -4.74 -15.71 -4.18
CA LEU A 176 -5.34 -16.96 -3.69
C LEU A 176 -4.25 -17.93 -3.19
N VAL A 177 -3.23 -18.19 -4.02
CA VAL A 177 -2.13 -19.10 -3.65
C VAL A 177 -1.36 -18.58 -2.44
N ALA A 178 -1.11 -17.27 -2.36
CA ALA A 178 -0.43 -16.66 -1.21
C ALA A 178 -1.26 -16.70 0.09
N ALA A 179 -2.59 -16.78 0.00
CA ALA A 179 -3.48 -16.90 1.16
C ALA A 179 -3.54 -18.32 1.74
N LEU A 180 -3.31 -19.34 0.91
CA LEU A 180 -3.50 -20.74 1.27
C LEU A 180 -2.63 -21.16 2.46
N PRO A 181 -1.31 -20.91 2.50
CA PRO A 181 -0.49 -21.44 3.57
C PRO A 181 -0.92 -20.91 4.94
N HIS A 182 -1.16 -19.60 5.06
CA HIS A 182 -1.66 -19.02 6.32
C HIS A 182 -3.00 -19.62 6.73
N THR A 183 -3.95 -19.72 5.79
CA THR A 183 -5.29 -20.20 6.09
C THR A 183 -5.27 -21.67 6.51
N LEU A 184 -4.49 -22.52 5.81
CA LEU A 184 -4.34 -23.93 6.15
C LEU A 184 -3.64 -24.12 7.50
N THR A 185 -2.58 -23.34 7.79
CA THR A 185 -1.92 -23.36 9.09
C THR A 185 -2.90 -22.97 10.21
N LYS A 186 -3.72 -21.94 10.00
CA LYS A 186 -4.75 -21.54 10.97
C LYS A 186 -5.84 -22.61 11.16
N VAL A 187 -6.24 -23.32 10.10
CA VAL A 187 -7.15 -24.46 10.22
C VAL A 187 -6.50 -25.56 11.06
N TYR A 188 -5.26 -25.94 10.74
CA TYR A 188 -4.52 -26.96 11.48
C TYR A 188 -4.40 -26.64 12.97
N TRP A 189 -4.00 -25.41 13.32
CA TRP A 189 -3.92 -24.96 14.71
C TRP A 189 -5.29 -24.91 15.40
N SER A 190 -6.35 -24.49 14.69
CA SER A 190 -7.71 -24.47 15.25
C SER A 190 -8.29 -25.88 15.48
N LEU A 191 -7.68 -26.91 14.88
CA LEU A 191 -8.00 -28.31 15.11
C LEU A 191 -7.11 -28.96 16.19
N GLY A 192 -6.30 -28.17 16.90
CA GLY A 192 -5.42 -28.63 17.98
C GLY A 192 -4.01 -29.02 17.54
N GLY A 193 -3.64 -28.76 16.28
CA GLY A 193 -2.27 -28.93 15.81
C GLY A 193 -1.31 -27.93 16.46
N THR A 194 -0.08 -28.36 16.80
CA THR A 194 0.93 -27.51 17.45
C THR A 194 2.21 -27.32 16.65
N ALA A 195 2.33 -27.95 15.47
CA ALA A 195 3.52 -27.82 14.63
C ALA A 195 3.85 -26.35 14.32
N GLY A 196 5.10 -25.95 14.60
CA GLY A 196 5.62 -24.61 14.37
C GLY A 196 5.23 -23.56 15.42
N ALA A 197 4.36 -23.90 16.38
CA ALA A 197 4.10 -23.07 17.55
C ALA A 197 5.24 -23.25 18.56
N THR A 198 5.72 -22.15 19.13
CA THR A 198 6.78 -22.18 20.15
C THR A 198 6.35 -21.36 21.38
N GLY A 199 6.69 -21.87 22.57
CA GLY A 199 6.48 -21.18 23.85
C GLY A 199 5.04 -21.24 24.39
N GLU A 200 4.75 -20.40 25.39
CA GLU A 200 3.50 -20.42 26.19
C GLU A 200 2.23 -19.99 25.41
N ARG A 201 2.36 -19.60 24.14
CA ARG A 201 1.25 -19.13 23.30
C ARG A 201 0.50 -20.24 22.56
N GLU A 202 0.80 -21.51 22.80
CA GLU A 202 0.06 -22.64 22.20
C GLU A 202 -1.46 -22.52 22.39
N ALA A 203 -1.92 -22.03 23.55
CA ALA A 203 -3.34 -21.83 23.84
C ALA A 203 -4.00 -20.73 22.99
N ASP A 204 -3.26 -19.68 22.61
CA ASP A 204 -3.77 -18.57 21.79
C ASP A 204 -4.03 -19.01 20.34
N PHE A 205 -3.36 -20.07 19.88
CA PHE A 205 -3.50 -20.59 18.52
C PHE A 205 -4.75 -21.44 18.33
N ALA A 206 -5.27 -22.07 19.39
CA ALA A 206 -6.45 -22.94 19.35
C ALA A 206 -7.76 -22.18 19.06
N ASN A 207 -7.85 -20.88 19.43
CA ASN A 207 -9.01 -20.02 19.16
C ASN A 207 -8.93 -19.32 17.78
N GLY A 208 -8.24 -19.92 16.82
CA GLY A 208 -7.89 -19.33 15.52
C GLY A 208 -9.00 -19.24 14.47
N TRP A 209 -10.22 -19.71 14.74
CA TRP A 209 -11.30 -19.78 13.74
C TRP A 209 -11.65 -18.42 13.10
N GLY A 210 -11.53 -17.31 13.83
CA GLY A 210 -11.73 -15.97 13.24
C GLY A 210 -10.72 -15.65 12.12
N ALA A 211 -9.47 -16.08 12.28
CA ALA A 211 -8.46 -15.95 11.24
C ALA A 211 -8.73 -16.88 10.04
N VAL A 212 -9.24 -18.10 10.29
CA VAL A 212 -9.67 -19.03 9.23
C VAL A 212 -10.77 -18.40 8.37
N VAL A 213 -11.84 -17.91 9.02
CA VAL A 213 -12.96 -17.25 8.31
C VAL A 213 -12.45 -16.06 7.50
N SER A 214 -11.59 -15.23 8.09
CA SER A 214 -10.99 -14.08 7.41
C SER A 214 -10.16 -14.50 6.18
N GLY A 215 -9.36 -15.56 6.33
CA GLY A 215 -8.58 -16.17 5.23
C GLY A 215 -9.47 -16.67 4.10
N VAL A 216 -10.53 -17.40 4.42
CA VAL A 216 -11.51 -17.88 3.45
C VAL A 216 -12.21 -16.73 2.73
N LEU A 217 -12.67 -15.70 3.46
CA LEU A 217 -13.31 -14.53 2.85
C LEU A 217 -12.35 -13.79 1.91
N ALA A 218 -11.09 -13.65 2.29
CA ALA A 218 -10.08 -13.01 1.45
C ALA A 218 -9.69 -13.87 0.22
N MET A 219 -9.73 -15.20 0.31
CA MET A 219 -9.62 -16.11 -0.85
C MET A 219 -10.81 -15.98 -1.80
N VAL A 220 -12.04 -15.92 -1.27
CA VAL A 220 -13.26 -15.67 -2.06
C VAL A 220 -13.18 -14.31 -2.74
N LEU A 221 -12.69 -13.29 -2.03
CA LEU A 221 -12.46 -11.96 -2.60
C LEU A 221 -11.42 -12.00 -3.72
N ALA A 222 -10.29 -12.68 -3.53
CA ALA A 222 -9.26 -12.85 -4.57
C ALA A 222 -9.85 -13.52 -5.84
N LEU A 223 -10.66 -14.57 -5.68
CA LEU A 223 -11.38 -15.21 -6.78
C LEU A 223 -12.38 -14.25 -7.45
N ALA A 224 -13.17 -13.51 -6.67
CA ALA A 224 -14.12 -12.54 -7.20
C ALA A 224 -13.42 -11.44 -8.02
N LEU A 225 -12.23 -11.00 -7.60
CA LEU A 225 -11.41 -10.03 -8.33
C LEU A 225 -10.86 -10.60 -9.65
N THR A 226 -10.74 -11.92 -9.82
CA THR A 226 -10.37 -12.52 -11.12
C THR A 226 -11.51 -12.47 -12.15
N GLN A 227 -12.76 -12.38 -11.71
CA GLN A 227 -13.91 -12.44 -12.62
C GLN A 227 -14.01 -11.16 -13.47
N ALA A 228 -14.23 -11.32 -14.78
CA ALA A 228 -14.33 -10.20 -15.71
C ALA A 228 -15.56 -9.31 -15.45
N ARG A 229 -16.65 -9.90 -14.95
CA ARG A 229 -17.89 -9.22 -14.57
C ARG A 229 -18.48 -9.91 -13.34
N PRO A 230 -18.29 -9.35 -12.12
CA PRO A 230 -18.95 -9.90 -10.94
C PRO A 230 -20.45 -9.70 -11.12
N ARG A 231 -21.21 -10.80 -11.14
CA ARG A 231 -22.67 -10.76 -11.35
C ARG A 231 -23.44 -10.41 -10.07
N VAL A 232 -22.82 -10.65 -8.91
CA VAL A 232 -23.51 -10.65 -7.61
C VAL A 232 -23.21 -9.40 -6.79
N LEU A 233 -21.96 -8.92 -6.81
CA LEU A 233 -21.52 -7.84 -5.92
C LEU A 233 -21.31 -6.52 -6.66
N PRO A 234 -21.74 -5.38 -6.07
CA PRO A 234 -21.41 -4.07 -6.59
C PRO A 234 -19.90 -3.88 -6.70
N ARG A 235 -19.47 -3.25 -7.79
CA ARG A 235 -18.06 -2.99 -8.07
C ARG A 235 -17.36 -2.26 -6.92
N TRP A 236 -18.04 -1.31 -6.29
CA TRP A 236 -17.44 -0.51 -5.21
C TRP A 236 -17.11 -1.38 -4.00
N THR A 237 -17.97 -2.35 -3.66
CA THR A 237 -17.77 -3.28 -2.54
C THR A 237 -16.50 -4.12 -2.71
N LEU A 238 -16.28 -4.66 -3.91
CA LEU A 238 -15.07 -5.44 -4.21
C LEU A 238 -13.81 -4.57 -4.16
N LEU A 239 -13.89 -3.31 -4.60
CA LEU A 239 -12.76 -2.39 -4.55
C LEU A 239 -12.45 -1.95 -3.13
N THR A 240 -13.45 -1.60 -2.33
CA THR A 240 -13.23 -1.20 -0.93
C THR A 240 -12.69 -2.36 -0.12
N ALA A 241 -13.28 -3.56 -0.26
CA ALA A 241 -12.80 -4.77 0.41
C ALA A 241 -11.37 -5.13 -0.02
N GLY A 242 -11.08 -5.12 -1.34
CA GLY A 242 -9.75 -5.44 -1.86
C GLY A 242 -8.66 -4.50 -1.39
N TRP A 243 -8.91 -3.19 -1.41
CA TRP A 243 -7.94 -2.20 -0.91
C TRP A 243 -7.80 -2.23 0.61
N ALA A 244 -8.90 -2.39 1.36
CA ALA A 244 -8.85 -2.50 2.81
C ALA A 244 -8.07 -3.74 3.25
N ALA A 245 -8.39 -4.91 2.68
CA ALA A 245 -7.68 -6.14 2.97
C ALA A 245 -6.19 -6.05 2.58
N ALA A 246 -5.86 -5.49 1.42
CA ALA A 246 -4.47 -5.28 1.04
C ALA A 246 -3.73 -4.36 2.02
N ALA A 247 -4.37 -3.27 2.48
CA ALA A 247 -3.78 -2.36 3.47
C ALA A 247 -3.53 -3.05 4.81
N VAL A 248 -4.53 -3.79 5.32
CA VAL A 248 -4.43 -4.56 6.58
C VAL A 248 -3.37 -5.66 6.49
N LEU A 249 -3.18 -6.26 5.32
CA LEU A 249 -2.15 -7.28 5.12
C LEU A 249 -0.75 -6.67 4.98
N VAL A 250 -0.60 -5.53 4.32
CA VAL A 250 0.71 -4.90 4.07
C VAL A 250 1.21 -4.13 5.30
N ALA A 251 0.38 -3.26 5.89
CA ALA A 251 0.81 -2.30 6.90
C ALA A 251 1.50 -2.94 8.13
N PRO A 252 0.92 -3.94 8.82
CA PRO A 252 1.55 -4.54 9.99
C PRO A 252 2.70 -5.50 9.63
N ASN A 253 2.83 -5.91 8.35
CA ASN A 253 3.84 -6.87 7.93
C ASN A 253 5.12 -6.22 7.38
N LEU A 254 5.08 -4.93 7.03
CA LEU A 254 6.29 -4.16 6.76
C LEU A 254 7.23 -4.10 7.98
N PRO A 255 6.75 -3.82 9.21
CA PRO A 255 7.50 -4.03 10.44
C PRO A 255 8.14 -5.41 10.58
N ALA A 256 7.35 -6.46 10.33
CA ALA A 256 7.82 -7.83 10.50
C ALA A 256 8.96 -8.18 9.52
N VAL A 257 8.94 -7.62 8.29
CA VAL A 257 10.06 -7.73 7.36
C VAL A 257 11.27 -6.94 7.84
N THR A 258 11.10 -5.74 8.40
CA THR A 258 12.21 -4.99 9.01
C THR A 258 12.88 -5.79 10.13
N GLY A 259 12.08 -6.34 11.04
CA GLY A 259 12.58 -7.19 12.14
C GLY A 259 13.36 -8.40 11.62
N LEU A 260 12.81 -9.12 10.65
CA LEU A 260 13.50 -10.26 10.01
C LEU A 260 14.81 -9.83 9.34
N LEU A 261 14.83 -8.70 8.63
CA LEU A 261 16.05 -8.22 7.98
C LEU A 261 17.12 -7.89 9.01
N ARG A 262 16.77 -7.22 10.11
CA ARG A 262 17.71 -6.94 11.21
C ARG A 262 18.23 -8.21 11.87
N ASP A 263 17.38 -9.22 12.06
CA ASP A 263 17.78 -10.52 12.60
C ASP A 263 18.78 -11.23 11.67
N VAL A 264 18.48 -11.28 10.36
CA VAL A 264 19.38 -11.83 9.34
C VAL A 264 20.72 -11.08 9.27
N LEU A 265 20.72 -9.77 9.51
CA LEU A 265 21.93 -8.94 9.56
C LEU A 265 22.69 -9.02 10.89
N GLY A 266 22.14 -9.71 11.90
CA GLY A 266 22.74 -9.82 13.24
C GLY A 266 22.62 -8.56 14.09
N GLU A 267 21.72 -7.65 13.72
CA GLU A 267 21.47 -6.37 14.41
C GLU A 267 20.38 -6.51 15.48
N ALA A 268 19.50 -7.51 15.38
CA ALA A 268 18.40 -7.69 16.32
C ALA A 268 18.88 -8.36 17.61
N PRO A 269 18.51 -7.85 18.80
CA PRO A 269 18.73 -8.57 20.04
C PRO A 269 17.94 -9.89 20.03
N PRO A 270 18.42 -10.97 20.67
CA PRO A 270 17.78 -12.29 20.69
C PRO A 270 16.40 -12.34 21.39
N ARG A 271 15.83 -11.18 21.74
CA ARG A 271 14.58 -11.01 22.48
C ARG A 271 13.33 -11.22 21.61
N VAL A 272 13.45 -11.14 20.29
CA VAL A 272 12.33 -11.41 19.36
C VAL A 272 12.40 -12.85 18.85
N ARG A 273 12.50 -13.83 19.76
CA ARG A 273 12.19 -15.21 19.38
C ARG A 273 10.70 -15.29 19.12
N HIS A 274 10.35 -15.17 17.84
CA HIS A 274 8.99 -15.22 17.34
C HIS A 274 8.27 -16.46 17.91
N ALA A 275 7.00 -16.29 18.29
CA ALA A 275 6.09 -17.39 18.67
C ALA A 275 5.81 -18.38 17.51
N ILE A 276 6.45 -18.16 16.36
CA ILE A 276 6.35 -18.91 15.12
C ILE A 276 7.78 -19.20 14.69
N ALA A 277 8.09 -20.46 14.41
CA ALA A 277 9.42 -20.86 13.98
C ALA A 277 9.88 -20.08 12.71
N PRO A 278 11.15 -19.69 12.59
CA PRO A 278 11.65 -18.89 11.46
C PRO A 278 11.40 -19.56 10.10
N GLU A 279 11.38 -20.90 10.03
CA GLU A 279 11.14 -21.61 8.77
C GLU A 279 9.69 -21.48 8.28
N VAL A 280 8.75 -21.20 9.19
CA VAL A 280 7.31 -21.04 8.88
C VAL A 280 6.99 -19.60 8.43
N PHE A 281 7.81 -18.62 8.83
CA PHE A 281 7.55 -17.20 8.57
C PHE A 281 7.47 -16.84 7.07
N PRO A 282 8.37 -17.29 6.17
CA PRO A 282 8.29 -17.00 4.74
C PRO A 282 7.02 -17.56 4.09
N VAL A 283 6.59 -18.73 4.56
CA VAL A 283 5.39 -19.43 4.07
C VAL A 283 4.13 -18.67 4.45
N VAL A 284 4.15 -17.95 5.58
CA VAL A 284 3.00 -17.21 6.14
C VAL A 284 3.10 -15.71 5.84
N SER A 285 3.98 -15.28 4.91
CA SER A 285 4.19 -13.85 4.66
C SER A 285 2.94 -13.17 4.08
N PHE A 286 2.18 -12.55 4.97
CA PHE A 286 1.02 -11.72 4.65
C PHE A 286 1.40 -10.53 3.75
N LEU A 287 2.68 -10.13 3.71
CA LEU A 287 3.15 -9.09 2.80
C LEU A 287 2.98 -9.51 1.34
N VAL A 288 3.43 -10.72 0.98
CA VAL A 288 3.28 -11.26 -0.38
C VAL A 288 1.80 -11.35 -0.74
N TRP A 289 0.98 -11.83 0.20
CA TRP A 289 -0.46 -11.92 0.03
C TRP A 289 -1.12 -10.55 -0.17
N GLY A 290 -0.80 -9.57 0.68
CA GLY A 290 -1.32 -8.21 0.62
C GLY A 290 -0.95 -7.49 -0.67
N VAL A 291 0.31 -7.62 -1.11
CA VAL A 291 0.78 -7.07 -2.39
C VAL A 291 0.04 -7.73 -3.56
N ALA A 292 -0.06 -9.06 -3.58
CA ALA A 292 -0.79 -9.76 -4.63
C ALA A 292 -2.26 -9.35 -4.69
N LEU A 293 -2.92 -9.21 -3.54
CA LEU A 293 -4.32 -8.77 -3.44
C LEU A 293 -4.49 -7.31 -3.90
N GLY A 294 -3.55 -6.43 -3.56
CA GLY A 294 -3.53 -5.05 -4.05
C GLY A 294 -3.39 -4.97 -5.58
N LEU A 295 -2.52 -5.79 -6.17
CA LEU A 295 -2.36 -5.90 -7.62
C LEU A 295 -3.61 -6.47 -8.29
N ALA A 296 -4.23 -7.50 -7.70
CA ALA A 296 -5.49 -8.07 -8.19
C ALA A 296 -6.62 -7.02 -8.15
N THR A 297 -6.72 -6.26 -7.07
CA THR A 297 -7.70 -5.17 -6.89
C THR A 297 -7.47 -4.07 -7.92
N GLN A 298 -6.22 -3.69 -8.15
CA GLN A 298 -5.85 -2.69 -9.15
C GLN A 298 -6.19 -3.16 -10.58
N ASP A 299 -5.86 -4.41 -10.94
CA ASP A 299 -6.19 -5.00 -12.23
C ASP A 299 -7.72 -5.06 -12.43
N PHE A 300 -8.47 -5.53 -11.43
CA PHE A 300 -9.93 -5.52 -11.43
C PHE A 300 -10.50 -4.10 -11.62
N GLN A 301 -9.97 -3.11 -10.89
CA GLN A 301 -10.38 -1.70 -11.03
C GLN A 301 -10.18 -1.20 -12.46
N ARG A 302 -9.06 -1.58 -13.09
CA ARG A 302 -8.72 -1.20 -14.47
C ARG A 302 -9.63 -1.89 -15.48
N ARG A 303 -9.94 -3.18 -15.29
CA ARG A 303 -10.85 -3.95 -16.15
C ARG A 303 -12.29 -3.43 -16.14
N THR A 304 -12.77 -3.05 -14.96
CA THR A 304 -14.17 -2.66 -14.74
C THR A 304 -14.44 -1.16 -14.91
N ARG A 305 -13.42 -0.33 -15.18
CA ARG A 305 -13.66 1.04 -15.63
C ARG A 305 -14.27 0.99 -17.03
N THR A 306 -15.49 1.51 -17.15
CA THR A 306 -16.26 1.59 -18.39
C THR A 306 -15.41 2.16 -19.52
N ARG A 307 -15.38 1.45 -20.67
CA ARG A 307 -14.63 1.79 -21.89
C ARG A 307 -15.15 3.03 -22.62
N THR A 308 -16.11 3.75 -22.07
CA THR A 308 -16.98 4.70 -22.78
C THR A 308 -16.28 5.95 -23.34
N ARG A 309 -14.95 6.10 -23.24
CA ARG A 309 -14.27 7.35 -23.64
C ARG A 309 -12.94 7.20 -24.41
N CYS A 310 -12.55 6.01 -24.87
CA CYS A 310 -11.48 5.95 -25.86
C CYS A 310 -12.08 5.58 -27.22
N PRO A 311 -12.12 6.52 -28.18
CA PRO A 311 -12.46 6.16 -29.55
C PRO A 311 -11.48 5.06 -30.00
N ARG A 312 -12.02 3.96 -30.54
CA ARG A 312 -11.19 3.00 -31.26
C ARG A 312 -10.53 3.79 -32.38
N ARG A 313 -9.19 3.73 -32.47
CA ARG A 313 -8.53 4.08 -33.73
C ARG A 313 -8.95 2.97 -34.70
N GLU A 314 -9.89 3.31 -35.57
CA GLU A 314 -10.15 2.55 -36.80
C GLU A 314 -8.95 2.68 -37.74
#